data_AF-A0A523BBQ8-F1
#
_entry.id   AF-A0A523BBQ8-F1
#
_cell.length_a   1.000
_cell.length_b   1.000
_cell.length_c   1.000
_cell.angle_alpha   90.00
_cell.angle_beta   90.00
_cell.angle_gamma   90.00
#
_symmetry.space_group_name_H-M   'P 1'
#
loop_
_entity.id
_entity.type
_entity.pdbx_description
1 polymer ?
#
loop_
_entity_poly.entity_id
_entity_poly.type
_entity_poly.pdbx_seq_one_letter_code
_entity_poly.pdbx_strand_id
1 'polypeptide(L)'
;MSKENLAIIFSVFWAFVLILALSMGIKVDWPDYVHVNYGLPFVWGVNTLVTIHGPVNIWMVQPLMLSLDLMFWLATMILGIFLLLKYKYKK
;
A
#
# COMPACT_ATOMS: atom_id res chain seq x y z
N MET A 1 -7.46 5.94 28.39
CA MET A 1 -6.38 5.41 27.52
C MET A 1 -5.34 6.50 27.37
N SER A 2 -4.05 6.21 27.59
CA SER A 2 -2.99 7.22 27.46
C SER A 2 -2.69 7.54 25.98
N LYS A 3 -1.96 8.62 25.70
CA LYS A 3 -1.61 9.00 24.32
C LYS A 3 -0.68 7.98 23.67
N GLU A 4 0.18 7.38 24.48
CA GLU A 4 1.12 6.34 24.08
C GLU A 4 0.34 5.09 23.63
N ASN A 5 -0.68 4.68 24.39
CA ASN A 5 -1.54 3.56 24.00
C ASN A 5 -2.30 3.84 22.71
N LEU A 6 -2.80 5.07 22.51
CA LEU A 6 -3.45 5.48 21.26
C LEU A 6 -2.48 5.45 20.08
N ALA A 7 -1.24 5.91 20.25
CA ALA A 7 -0.21 5.87 19.23
C ALA A 7 0.19 4.43 18.86
N ILE A 8 0.25 3.53 19.84
CA ILE A 8 0.52 2.10 19.60
C ILE A 8 -0.62 1.48 18.78
N ILE A 9 -1.88 1.67 19.20
CA ILE A 9 -3.04 1.15 18.48
C ILE A 9 -3.08 1.68 17.05
N PHE A 10 -2.85 2.98 16.89
CA PHE A 10 -2.76 3.60 15.57
C PHE A 10 -1.65 2.97 14.72
N SER A 11 -0.46 2.76 15.28
CA SER A 11 0.68 2.19 14.55
C SER A 11 0.41 0.76 14.08
N VAL A 12 -0.19 -0.07 14.94
CA VAL A 12 -0.57 -1.45 14.60
C VAL A 12 -1.61 -1.46 13.48
N PHE A 13 -2.64 -0.61 13.61
CA PHE A 13 -3.65 -0.47 12.57
C PHE A 13 -3.05 0.03 11.25
N TRP A 14 -2.16 1.02 11.30
CA TRP A 14 -1.54 1.61 10.11
C TRP A 14 -0.61 0.63 9.40
N ALA A 15 0.14 -0.19 10.16
CA ALA A 15 0.96 -1.25 9.60
C ALA A 15 0.11 -2.30 8.86
N PHE A 16 -1.07 -2.65 9.40
CA PHE A 16 -2.01 -3.52 8.71
C PHE A 16 -2.52 -2.89 7.40
N VAL A 17 -2.89 -1.62 7.42
CA VAL A 17 -3.29 -0.87 6.21
C VAL A 17 -2.16 -0.82 5.17
N LEU A 18 -0.91 -0.57 5.59
CA LEU A 18 0.26 -0.57 4.71
C LEU A 18 0.42 -1.93 4.00
N ILE A 19 0.34 -3.03 4.75
CA ILE A 19 0.46 -4.38 4.16
C ILE A 19 -0.64 -4.60 3.13
N LEU A 20 -1.88 -4.22 3.45
CA LEU A 20 -2.98 -4.31 2.49
C LEU A 20 -2.73 -3.43 1.26
N ALA A 21 -2.32 -2.17 1.43
CA ALA A 21 -2.08 -1.25 0.32
C ALA A 21 -0.99 -1.74 -0.64
N LEU A 22 0.08 -2.35 -0.11
CA LEU A 22 1.17 -2.88 -0.93
C LEU A 22 0.84 -4.23 -1.61
N SER A 23 -0.04 -5.04 -1.01
CA SER A 23 -0.30 -6.42 -1.47
C SER A 23 -1.62 -6.61 -2.20
N MET A 24 -2.60 -5.72 -2.00
CA MET A 24 -3.88 -5.81 -2.70
C MET A 24 -3.70 -5.45 -4.16
N GLY A 25 -3.96 -6.43 -5.03
CA GLY A 25 -3.98 -6.25 -6.46
C GLY A 25 -5.32 -5.71 -6.96
N ILE A 26 -5.28 -4.70 -7.81
CA ILE A 26 -6.45 -4.20 -8.55
C ILE A 26 -6.43 -4.83 -9.93
N LYS A 27 -7.38 -5.73 -10.18
CA LYS A 27 -7.55 -6.40 -11.48
C LYS A 27 -8.23 -5.47 -12.47
N VAL A 28 -7.69 -5.44 -13.69
CA VAL A 28 -8.22 -4.71 -14.83
C VAL A 28 -8.27 -5.69 -16.00
N ASP A 29 -9.50 -6.00 -16.42
CA ASP A 29 -9.78 -6.95 -17.49
C ASP A 29 -9.83 -6.24 -18.84
N TRP A 30 -9.08 -6.74 -19.81
CA TRP A 30 -9.17 -6.36 -21.23
C TRP A 30 -9.61 -7.57 -22.07
N PRO A 31 -10.13 -7.37 -23.29
CA PRO A 31 -10.63 -8.46 -24.13
C PRO A 31 -9.60 -9.55 -24.43
N ASP A 32 -8.32 -9.19 -24.43
CA ASP A 32 -7.20 -9.97 -24.96
C ASP A 32 -6.08 -10.25 -23.93
N TYR A 33 -6.06 -9.51 -22.81
CA TYR A 33 -5.20 -9.78 -21.66
C TYR A 33 -5.82 -9.27 -20.35
N VAL A 34 -5.39 -9.82 -19.22
CA VAL A 34 -5.77 -9.38 -17.88
C VAL A 34 -4.54 -8.80 -17.21
N HIS A 35 -4.66 -7.65 -16.55
CA HIS A 35 -3.58 -7.16 -15.69
C HIS A 35 -4.03 -6.89 -14.26
N VAL A 36 -3.13 -7.12 -13.29
CA VAL A 36 -3.35 -6.86 -11.87
C VAL A 36 -2.26 -5.90 -11.40
N ASN A 37 -2.66 -4.71 -10.97
CA ASN A 37 -1.77 -3.67 -10.47
C ASN A 37 -1.64 -3.76 -8.94
N TYR A 38 -0.42 -3.75 -8.42
CA TYR A 38 -0.10 -3.81 -7.00
C TYR A 38 0.56 -2.51 -6.54
N GLY A 39 0.16 -2.02 -5.37
CA GLY A 39 0.65 -0.77 -4.80
C GLY A 39 -0.37 0.36 -4.90
N LEU A 40 -0.45 1.15 -3.85
CA LEU A 40 -1.33 2.31 -3.71
C LEU A 40 -0.66 3.31 -2.76
N PRO A 41 -0.39 4.57 -3.17
CA PRO A 41 -0.81 5.18 -4.42
C PRO A 41 0.11 4.90 -5.61
N PHE A 42 1.29 4.33 -5.39
CA PHE A 42 2.27 4.08 -6.45
C PHE A 42 2.28 2.61 -6.85
N VAL A 43 1.85 2.32 -8.08
CA VAL A 43 1.89 0.96 -8.62
C VAL A 43 3.33 0.51 -8.80
N TRP A 44 3.74 -0.50 -8.04
CA TRP A 44 5.09 -1.04 -8.06
C TRP A 44 5.19 -2.38 -8.77
N GLY A 45 4.08 -3.13 -8.83
CA GLY A 45 4.01 -4.45 -9.45
C GLY A 45 2.86 -4.53 -10.43
N VAL A 46 3.10 -5.07 -11.62
CA VAL A 46 2.04 -5.38 -12.59
C VAL A 46 2.17 -6.83 -12.98
N ASN A 47 1.09 -7.58 -12.78
CA ASN A 47 0.96 -8.93 -13.28
C ASN A 47 0.09 -8.93 -14.53
N THR A 48 0.57 -9.47 -15.64
CA THR A 48 -0.21 -9.55 -16.89
C THR A 48 -0.34 -11.00 -17.32
N LEU A 49 -1.58 -11.44 -17.55
CA LEU A 49 -1.90 -12.70 -18.19
C LEU A 49 -2.37 -12.43 -19.63
N VAL A 50 -1.55 -12.79 -20.61
CA VAL A 50 -1.88 -12.67 -22.04
C VAL A 50 -2.42 -14.01 -22.53
N THR A 51 -3.44 -14.00 -23.39
CA THR A 51 -4.05 -15.23 -23.95
C THR A 51 -3.86 -15.39 -25.46
N ILE A 52 -3.44 -14.33 -26.17
CA ILE A 52 -3.29 -14.29 -27.64
C ILE A 52 -2.30 -15.34 -28.18
N HIS A 53 -1.22 -15.63 -27.45
CA HIS A 53 -0.19 -16.61 -27.83
C HIS A 53 -0.15 -17.83 -26.89
N GLY A 54 -1.25 -18.10 -26.18
CA GLY A 54 -1.30 -19.01 -25.02
C GLY A 54 -1.17 -18.27 -23.68
N PRO A 55 -1.41 -18.93 -22.52
CA PRO A 55 -1.39 -18.29 -21.21
C PRO A 55 0.05 -17.89 -20.82
N VAL A 56 0.44 -16.67 -21.16
CA VAL A 56 1.74 -16.10 -20.79
C VAL A 56 1.54 -15.20 -19.58
N ASN A 57 2.17 -15.55 -18.46
CA ASN A 57 2.16 -14.79 -17.23
C ASN A 57 3.44 -13.93 -17.14
N ILE A 58 3.29 -12.60 -17.18
CA ILE A 58 4.37 -11.62 -17.12
C ILE A 58 4.28 -10.88 -15.78
N TRP A 59 5.40 -10.78 -15.07
CA TRP A 59 5.49 -10.02 -13.83
C TRP A 59 6.49 -8.88 -13.98
N MET A 60 6.01 -7.64 -13.90
CA MET A 60 6.83 -6.44 -13.97
C MET A 60 6.94 -5.82 -12.57
N VAL A 61 8.16 -5.69 -12.05
CA VAL A 61 8.44 -5.03 -10.78
C VAL A 61 9.24 -3.77 -11.03
N GLN A 62 8.83 -2.68 -10.39
CA GLN A 62 9.53 -1.40 -10.40
C GLN A 62 10.01 -1.08 -8.96
N PRO A 63 11.26 -1.44 -8.59
CA PRO A 63 11.78 -1.26 -7.23
C PRO A 63 11.75 0.20 -6.75
N LEU A 64 11.92 1.15 -7.67
CA LEU A 64 11.81 2.58 -7.37
C LEU A 64 10.40 2.94 -6.91
N MET A 65 9.37 2.47 -7.62
CA MET A 65 7.98 2.71 -7.26
C MET A 65 7.62 2.04 -5.93
N LEU A 66 8.11 0.81 -5.69
CA LEU A 66 7.95 0.14 -4.39
C LEU A 66 8.55 0.97 -3.25
N SER A 67 9.74 1.52 -3.47
CA SER A 67 10.42 2.36 -2.47
C SER A 67 9.65 3.65 -2.21
N LEU A 68 9.14 4.32 -3.25
CA LEU A 68 8.32 5.52 -3.10
C LEU A 68 6.99 5.24 -2.39
N ASP A 69 6.34 4.11 -2.70
CA ASP A 69 5.10 3.70 -2.02
C ASP A 69 5.35 3.45 -0.53
N LEU A 70 6.40 2.68 -0.21
CA LEU A 70 6.79 2.42 1.18
C LEU A 70 7.11 3.72 1.92
N MET A 71 7.87 4.64 1.30
CA MET A 71 8.21 5.93 1.88
C MET A 71 6.97 6.77 2.16
N PHE A 72 5.99 6.78 1.24
CA PHE A 72 4.72 7.48 1.41
C PHE A 72 3.95 6.97 2.63
N TRP A 73 3.79 5.65 2.77
CA TRP A 73 3.07 5.06 3.91
C TRP A 73 3.78 5.26 5.24
N LEU A 74 5.10 5.11 5.28
CA LEU A 74 5.87 5.33 6.50
C LEU A 74 5.86 6.81 6.91
N ALA A 75 5.97 7.73 5.96
CA ALA A 75 5.91 9.16 6.25
C ALA A 75 4.54 9.58 6.81
N THR A 76 3.44 9.09 6.23
CA THR A 76 2.08 9.38 6.73
C THR A 76 1.83 8.78 8.12
N MET A 77 2.38 7.59 8.40
CA MET A 77 2.34 6.99 9.73
C MET A 77 3.04 7.87 10.78
N ILE A 78 4.28 8.30 10.48
CA ILE A 78 5.07 9.16 11.37
C ILE A 78 4.33 10.46 11.64
N LEU A 79 3.74 11.07 10.60
CA LEU A 79 2.94 12.29 10.73
C LEU A 79 1.71 12.06 11.62
N GLY A 80 0.99 10.95 11.45
CA GLY A 80 -0.16 10.58 12.28
C GLY A 80 0.20 10.42 13.75
N ILE A 81 1.30 9.71 14.04
CA ILE A 81 1.80 9.54 15.41
C ILE A 81 2.18 10.89 16.02
N PHE A 82 2.91 11.72 15.27
CA PHE A 82 3.31 13.06 15.73
C PHE A 82 2.09 13.93 16.11
N LEU A 83 1.05 13.91 15.29
CA LEU A 83 -0.19 14.65 15.56
C LEU A 83 -0.91 14.11 16.80
N LEU A 84 -1.03 12.80 16.97
CA LEU A 84 -1.70 12.18 18.12
C LEU A 84 -1.00 12.52 19.45
N LEU A 85 0.33 12.48 19.48
CA LEU A 85 1.10 12.82 20.68
C LEU A 85 0.99 14.32 21.02
N LYS A 86 1.01 15.18 20.00
CA LYS A 86 0.93 16.64 20.18
C LYS A 86 -0.49 17.12 20.54
N TYR A 87 -1.53 16.41 20.13
CA TYR A 87 -2.92 16.81 20.39
C TYR A 87 -3.19 16.88 21.91
N LYS A 88 -3.57 18.05 22.42
CA LYS A 88 -4.06 18.21 23.80
C LYS A 88 -5.46 17.62 23.86
N TYR A 89 -5.64 16.56 24.65
CA TYR A 89 -6.96 16.04 24.99
C TYR A 89 -7.69 17.14 25.75
N LYS A 90 -8.63 17.83 25.10
CA LYS A 90 -9.52 18.78 25.76
C LYS A 90 -10.53 17.91 26.52
N LYS A 91 -10.36 17.85 27.84
CA LYS A 91 -11.24 17.11 28.75
C LYS A 91 -12.56 17.86 28.90
#